data_AF-E0QTE6-F1
#
_entry.id   AF-E0QTE6-F1
#
_cell.length_a   1.000
_cell.length_b   1.000
_cell.length_c   1.000
_cell.angle_alpha   90.00
_cell.angle_beta   90.00
_cell.angle_gamma   90.00
#
_symmetry.space_group_name_H-M   'P 1'
#
loop_
_entity.id
_entity.type
_entity.pdbx_description
1 polymer ?
#
loop_
_entity_poly.entity_id
_entity_poly.type
_entity_poly.pdbx_seq_one_letter_code
_entity_poly.pdbx_strand_id
1 'polypeptide(L)'
;MSIMRTMDIQCTTYGQGVMGMATPAAARINFRTDAQTKQSAEELFDALGLDMSTALNMFLKQAVREQALPIRPALAYIPNAQTARVIEDTQKVIDGEKPETGAVFDDAPQAAQFLDSLS
;
A
#
# COMPACT_ATOMS: atom_id res chain seq x y z
N MET A 1 24.67 41.68 -60.71
CA MET A 1 25.77 42.14 -59.85
C MET A 1 25.14 42.92 -58.71
N SER A 2 25.15 42.36 -57.49
CA SER A 2 24.78 43.02 -56.20
C SER A 2 23.32 43.52 -56.08
N ILE A 3 22.61 43.56 -54.96
CA ILE A 3 22.91 43.47 -53.51
C ILE A 3 21.56 43.56 -52.75
N MET A 4 21.45 42.87 -51.60
CA MET A 4 20.61 43.17 -50.40
C MET A 4 19.08 43.35 -50.60
N ARG A 5 18.18 42.76 -49.81
CA ARG A 5 18.11 42.68 -48.35
C ARG A 5 16.81 41.91 -47.97
N THR A 6 16.81 41.27 -46.80
CA THR A 6 15.73 40.97 -45.81
C THR A 6 15.94 39.55 -45.29
N MET A 7 16.70 39.36 -44.20
CA MET A 7 16.20 39.26 -42.83
C MET A 7 14.97 38.38 -42.70
N ASP A 8 15.19 37.07 -42.50
CA ASP A 8 14.27 36.23 -41.74
C ASP A 8 15.03 35.61 -40.57
N ILE A 9 14.66 36.10 -39.40
CA ILE A 9 15.07 35.66 -38.08
C ILE A 9 14.59 34.21 -37.94
N GLN A 10 15.51 33.26 -37.97
CA GLN A 10 15.18 31.88 -37.58
C GLN A 10 14.93 31.88 -36.07
N CYS A 11 13.65 31.93 -35.71
CA CYS A 11 13.17 31.75 -34.35
C CYS A 11 13.68 30.42 -33.81
N THR A 12 14.45 30.50 -32.74
CA THR A 12 14.92 29.37 -31.94
C THR A 12 13.73 28.70 -31.27
N THR A 13 13.23 27.61 -31.84
CA THR A 13 12.29 26.76 -31.11
C THR A 13 13.05 25.94 -30.09
N TYR A 14 13.09 26.45 -28.86
CA TYR A 14 13.25 25.66 -27.64
C TYR A 14 12.26 24.48 -27.71
N GLY A 15 12.81 23.28 -27.90
CA GLY A 15 12.05 22.04 -28.02
C GLY A 15 12.82 20.86 -27.42
N GLN A 16 13.44 21.07 -26.27
CA GLN A 16 14.02 20.01 -25.43
C GLN A 16 13.27 20.07 -24.10
N GLY A 17 12.22 19.27 -23.97
CA GLY A 17 11.37 19.35 -22.79
C GLY A 17 10.14 18.47 -22.77
N VAL A 18 10.19 17.24 -23.28
CA VAL A 18 9.39 16.15 -22.70
C VAL A 18 10.26 14.91 -22.65
N MET A 19 10.87 14.67 -21.49
CA MET A 19 11.43 13.36 -21.17
C MET A 19 10.24 12.39 -21.27
N GLY A 20 10.29 11.50 -22.28
CA GLY A 20 9.26 10.50 -22.49
C GLY A 20 9.08 9.71 -21.22
N MET A 21 7.99 9.96 -20.51
CA MET A 21 7.47 9.08 -19.48
C MET A 21 7.16 7.76 -20.19
N ALA A 22 8.12 6.85 -20.17
CA ALA A 22 7.95 5.50 -20.70
C ALA A 22 6.75 4.92 -19.96
N THR A 23 5.63 4.83 -20.67
CA THR A 23 4.43 4.18 -20.14
C THR A 23 4.84 2.74 -19.84
N PRO A 24 4.60 2.23 -18.62
CA PRO A 24 5.00 0.87 -18.28
C PRO A 24 4.36 -0.09 -19.28
N ALA A 25 5.20 -0.88 -19.94
CA ALA A 25 4.74 -1.86 -20.91
C ALA A 25 3.78 -2.85 -20.22
N ALA A 26 2.61 -3.05 -20.82
CA ALA A 26 1.65 -4.02 -20.30
C ALA A 26 2.25 -5.44 -20.39
N ALA A 27 2.30 -6.14 -19.25
CA ALA A 27 2.75 -7.52 -19.16
C ALA A 27 1.55 -8.46 -19.03
N ARG A 28 1.57 -9.60 -19.74
CA ARG A 28 0.52 -10.60 -19.66
C ARG A 28 0.87 -11.68 -18.64
N ILE A 29 -0.03 -11.93 -17.70
CA ILE A 29 0.08 -13.01 -16.71
C ILE A 29 -1.04 -14.01 -16.99
N ASN A 30 -0.71 -15.30 -17.02
CA ASN A 30 -1.70 -16.38 -17.12
C ASN A 30 -1.82 -17.08 -15.77
N PHE A 31 -3.02 -17.15 -15.21
CA PHE A 31 -3.31 -17.79 -13.93
C PHE A 31 -4.20 -19.01 -14.13
N ARG A 32 -3.96 -20.09 -13.37
CA ARG A 32 -4.80 -21.29 -13.35
C ARG A 32 -5.51 -21.37 -12.00
N THR A 33 -6.81 -21.61 -12.03
CA THR A 33 -7.67 -21.78 -10.86
C THR A 33 -8.85 -22.68 -11.23
N ASP A 34 -9.58 -23.17 -10.23
CA ASP A 34 -10.81 -23.91 -10.45
C ASP A 34 -11.99 -22.95 -10.72
N ALA A 35 -13.05 -23.48 -11.35
CA ALA A 35 -14.19 -22.68 -11.77
C ALA A 35 -14.97 -22.08 -10.59
N GLN A 36 -15.05 -22.80 -9.47
CA GLN A 36 -15.80 -22.37 -8.30
C GLN A 36 -15.10 -21.20 -7.59
N THR A 37 -13.79 -21.29 -7.40
CA THR A 37 -12.97 -20.20 -6.83
C THR A 37 -13.03 -18.97 -7.72
N LYS A 38 -12.95 -19.14 -9.04
CA LYS A 38 -13.08 -18.02 -9.98
C LYS A 38 -14.43 -17.30 -9.82
N GLN A 39 -15.53 -18.05 -9.86
CA GLN A 39 -16.87 -17.48 -9.75
C GLN A 39 -17.06 -16.75 -8.41
N SER A 40 -16.61 -17.37 -7.31
CA SER A 40 -16.72 -16.77 -5.96
C SER A 40 -15.90 -15.48 -5.85
N ALA A 41 -14.73 -15.42 -6.49
CA ALA A 41 -13.91 -14.22 -6.52
C ALA A 41 -14.54 -13.10 -7.38
N GLU A 42 -15.12 -13.44 -8.54
CA GLU A 42 -15.83 -12.50 -9.39
C GLU A 42 -17.03 -11.87 -8.65
N GLU A 43 -17.88 -12.68 -8.01
CA GLU A 43 -19.01 -12.20 -7.21
C GLU A 43 -18.57 -11.27 -6.07
N LEU A 44 -17.48 -11.63 -5.38
CA LEU A 44 -16.91 -10.80 -4.30
C LEU A 44 -16.40 -9.46 -4.82
N PHE A 45 -15.61 -9.45 -5.90
CA PHE A 45 -15.01 -8.22 -6.41
C PHE A 45 -16.04 -7.31 -7.07
N ASP A 46 -17.04 -7.86 -7.75
CA ASP A 46 -18.15 -7.10 -8.32
C ASP A 46 -18.97 -6.42 -7.21
N ALA A 47 -19.21 -7.10 -6.08
CA ALA A 47 -19.86 -6.49 -4.91
C ALA A 47 -19.05 -5.34 -4.31
N LEU A 48 -17.72 -5.34 -4.49
CA LEU A 48 -16.81 -4.26 -4.11
C LEU A 48 -16.65 -3.19 -5.20
N GLY A 49 -17.28 -3.35 -6.37
CA GLY A 49 -17.16 -2.44 -7.51
C GLY A 49 -15.83 -2.55 -8.25
N LEU A 50 -15.19 -3.72 -8.22
CA LEU A 50 -13.88 -3.98 -8.80
C LEU A 50 -13.95 -5.11 -9.83
N ASP A 51 -13.26 -4.94 -10.96
CA ASP A 51 -13.02 -6.07 -11.86
C ASP A 51 -11.89 -6.98 -11.35
N MET A 52 -11.91 -8.24 -11.76
CA MET A 52 -10.91 -9.26 -11.37
C MET A 52 -9.45 -8.84 -11.67
N SER A 53 -9.22 -8.17 -12.80
CA SER A 53 -7.87 -7.75 -13.20
C SER A 53 -7.36 -6.60 -12.33
N THR A 54 -8.24 -5.67 -11.97
CA THR A 54 -7.96 -4.57 -11.05
C THR A 54 -7.62 -5.11 -9.66
N ALA A 55 -8.40 -6.05 -9.14
CA ALA A 55 -8.12 -6.70 -7.86
C ALA A 55 -6.75 -7.42 -7.85
N LEU A 56 -6.44 -8.18 -8.89
CA LEU A 56 -5.13 -8.85 -9.02
C LEU A 56 -3.97 -7.85 -9.14
N ASN A 57 -4.15 -6.75 -9.88
CA ASN A 57 -3.14 -5.70 -9.98
C ASN A 57 -2.91 -5.00 -8.63
N MET A 58 -3.96 -4.79 -7.84
CA MET A 58 -3.82 -4.24 -6.49
C MET A 58 -3.05 -5.19 -5.59
N PHE A 59 -3.35 -6.50 -5.64
CA PHE A 59 -2.62 -7.52 -4.88
C PHE A 59 -1.11 -7.49 -5.21
N LEU A 60 -0.75 -7.47 -6.49
CA LEU A 60 0.66 -7.41 -6.91
C LEU A 60 1.35 -6.13 -6.45
N LYS A 61 0.69 -4.98 -6.58
CA LYS A 61 1.24 -3.69 -6.12
C LYS A 61 1.44 -3.67 -4.61
N GLN A 62 0.50 -4.23 -3.84
CA GLN A 62 0.64 -4.32 -2.39
C GLN A 62 1.83 -5.20 -2.00
N ALA A 63 1.98 -6.35 -2.65
CA ALA A 63 3.08 -7.27 -2.38
C ALA A 63 4.45 -6.62 -2.60
N VAL A 64 4.58 -5.86 -3.70
CA VAL A 64 5.79 -5.10 -4.01
C VAL A 64 5.99 -3.94 -3.02
N ARG A 65 4.94 -3.22 -2.65
CA ARG A 65 5.04 -2.09 -1.72
C ARG A 65 5.50 -2.51 -0.33
N GLU A 66 4.98 -3.62 0.18
CA GLU A 66 5.29 -4.11 1.52
C GLU A 66 6.49 -5.07 1.57
N GLN A 67 6.98 -5.52 0.41
CA GLN A 67 7.98 -6.60 0.31
C GLN A 67 7.54 -7.86 1.10
N ALA A 68 6.24 -8.14 1.08
CA ALA A 68 5.61 -9.20 1.85
C ALA A 68 4.38 -9.75 1.13
N LEU A 69 3.89 -10.93 1.53
CA LEU A 69 2.61 -11.42 1.03
C LEU A 69 1.46 -10.56 1.61
N PRO A 70 0.56 -10.01 0.76
CA PRO A 70 -0.59 -9.21 1.18
C PRO A 70 -1.67 -9.98 1.94
N ILE A 71 -1.48 -11.30 2.07
CA ILE A 71 -2.26 -12.18 2.94
C ILE A 71 -1.30 -12.82 3.94
N ARG A 72 -1.72 -12.96 5.18
CA ARG A 72 -0.98 -13.73 6.19
C ARG A 72 -1.52 -15.17 6.14
N PRO A 73 -0.78 -16.14 5.57
CA PRO A 73 -1.24 -17.51 5.54
C PRO A 73 -1.20 -18.07 6.97
N ALA A 74 -2.36 -18.15 7.60
CA ALA A 74 -2.52 -18.75 8.92
C ALA A 74 -3.85 -19.51 8.99
N LEU A 75 -3.85 -20.71 9.58
CA LEU A 75 -5.08 -21.50 9.80
C LEU A 75 -6.05 -20.79 10.76
N ALA A 76 -5.50 -19.95 11.64
CA ALA A 76 -6.20 -19.00 12.48
C ALA A 76 -5.22 -17.87 12.82
N TYR A 77 -5.69 -16.69 13.19
CA TYR A 77 -4.83 -15.66 13.77
C TYR A 77 -4.36 -16.15 15.15
N ILE A 78 -3.13 -16.65 15.22
CA ILE A 78 -2.47 -17.02 16.47
C ILE A 78 -1.45 -15.93 16.77
N PRO A 79 -1.71 -15.04 17.75
CA PRO A 79 -0.70 -14.09 18.21
C PRO A 79 0.56 -14.83 18.64
N ASN A 80 1.73 -14.21 18.43
CA ASN A 80 2.97 -14.77 18.99
C ASN A 80 2.89 -14.77 20.54
N ALA A 81 3.76 -15.54 21.20
CA ALA A 81 3.71 -15.72 22.65
C ALA A 81 3.74 -14.40 23.44
N GLN A 82 4.42 -13.37 22.94
CA GLN A 82 4.46 -12.06 23.59
C GLN A 82 3.12 -11.33 23.43
N THR A 83 2.57 -11.26 22.21
CA THR A 83 1.28 -10.63 21.95
C THR A 83 0.14 -11.34 22.69
N ALA A 84 0.16 -12.67 22.75
CA ALA A 84 -0.83 -13.46 23.49
C ALA A 84 -0.83 -13.11 24.99
N ARG A 85 0.37 -13.00 25.61
CA ARG A 85 0.51 -12.59 27.01
C ARG A 85 -0.03 -11.19 27.27
N VAL A 86 0.26 -10.24 26.39
CA VAL A 86 -0.20 -8.85 26.53
C VAL A 86 -1.73 -8.77 26.42
N ILE A 87 -2.34 -9.54 25.51
CA ILE A 87 -3.80 -9.63 25.38
C ILE A 87 -4.42 -10.19 26.67
N GLU A 88 -3.88 -11.29 27.19
CA GLU A 88 -4.37 -11.89 28.46
C GLU A 88 -4.22 -10.93 29.64
N ASP A 89 -3.08 -10.26 29.76
CA ASP A 89 -2.84 -9.30 30.83
C ASP A 89 -3.78 -8.09 30.73
N THR A 90 -4.05 -7.61 29.52
CA THR A 90 -5.02 -6.52 29.29
C THR A 90 -6.43 -6.94 29.65
N GLN A 91 -6.82 -8.18 29.34
CA GLN A 91 -8.14 -8.70 29.72
C GLN A 91 -8.33 -8.74 31.24
N LYS A 92 -7.31 -9.17 31.98
CA LYS A 92 -7.32 -9.13 33.46
C LYS A 92 -7.44 -7.72 34.02
N VAL A 93 -6.90 -6.72 33.33
CA VAL A 93 -7.08 -5.31 33.71
C VAL A 93 -8.53 -4.88 33.51
N ILE A 94 -9.13 -5.20 32.36
CA ILE A 94 -10.53 -4.89 32.05
C ILE A 94 -11.49 -5.56 33.03
N ASP A 95 -11.21 -6.81 33.41
CA ASP A 95 -12.02 -7.59 34.35
C ASP A 95 -11.80 -7.15 35.82
N GLY A 96 -10.89 -6.20 36.06
CA GLY A 96 -10.58 -5.65 37.38
C GLY A 96 -9.70 -6.54 38.26
N GLU A 97 -9.14 -7.62 37.71
CA GLU A 97 -8.22 -8.52 38.41
C GLU A 97 -6.81 -7.93 38.55
N LYS A 98 -6.44 -7.00 37.66
CA LYS A 98 -5.16 -6.27 37.69
C LYS A 98 -5.39 -4.76 37.61
N PRO A 99 -4.55 -3.94 38.28
CA PRO A 99 -4.60 -2.49 38.11
C PRO A 99 -4.16 -2.09 36.71
N GLU A 100 -4.75 -1.02 36.18
CA GLU A 100 -4.32 -0.45 34.91
C GLU A 100 -2.86 0.01 35.01
N THR A 101 -1.98 -0.60 34.21
CA THR A 101 -0.54 -0.23 34.15
C THR A 101 -0.22 0.58 32.89
N GLY A 102 -1.24 0.96 32.11
CA GLY A 102 -1.07 1.77 30.92
C GLY A 102 -0.60 3.17 31.27
N ALA A 103 0.33 3.71 30.48
CA ALA A 103 0.66 5.13 30.56
C ALA A 103 -0.53 5.94 30.03
N VAL A 104 -0.97 6.94 30.82
CA VAL A 104 -2.04 7.87 30.45
C VAL A 104 -1.39 9.18 30.01
N PHE A 105 -1.90 9.74 28.91
CA PHE A 105 -1.38 10.98 28.34
C PHE A 105 -2.53 11.97 28.12
N ASP A 106 -2.28 13.25 28.34
CA ASP A 106 -3.27 14.31 28.17
C ASP A 106 -3.38 14.75 26.69
N ASP A 107 -2.31 14.60 25.90
CA ASP A 107 -2.26 14.93 24.49
C ASP A 107 -1.36 13.99 23.65
N ALA A 108 -1.54 14.03 22.32
CA ALA A 108 -0.78 13.20 21.39
C ALA A 108 0.73 13.55 21.32
N PRO A 109 1.16 14.82 21.35
CA PRO A 109 2.59 15.16 21.41
C PRO A 109 3.31 14.57 22.62
N GLN A 110 2.69 14.59 23.79
CA GLN A 110 3.25 14.00 25.02
C GLN A 110 3.45 12.49 24.86
N ALA A 111 2.45 11.79 24.32
CA ALA A 111 2.55 10.36 24.04
C ALA A 111 3.70 10.04 23.04
N ALA A 112 3.87 10.85 22.01
CA ALA A 112 4.94 10.68 21.03
C ALA A 112 6.34 10.83 21.67
N GLN A 113 6.54 11.88 22.47
CA GLN A 113 7.80 12.09 23.21
C GLN A 113 8.13 10.93 24.16
N PHE A 114 7.11 10.36 24.82
CA PHE A 114 7.28 9.18 25.65
C PHE A 114 7.74 7.97 24.83
N LEU A 115 7.12 7.70 23.68
CA LEU A 115 7.51 6.58 22.81
C LEU A 115 8.93 6.75 22.25
N ASP A 116 9.31 7.96 21.86
CA ASP A 116 10.68 8.28 21.41
C ASP A 116 11.72 8.07 22.51
N SER A 117 11.33 8.16 23.79
CA SER A 117 12.23 7.87 24.93
C SER A 117 12.46 6.37 25.17
N LEU A 118 11.65 5.49 24.56
CA LEU A 118 11.74 4.03 24.73
C LEU A 118 12.61 3.34 23.66
N SER A 119 13.01 4.06 22.60
CA SER A 119 13.87 3.56 21.52
C SER A 119 15.35 3.82 21.79
#